data_AF-A0A537EQJ0-F1
#
_entry.id   AF-A0A537EQJ0-F1
#
_cell.length_a   1.000
_cell.length_b   1.000
_cell.length_c   1.000
_cell.angle_alpha   90.00
_cell.angle_beta   90.00
_cell.angle_gamma   90.00
#
_symmetry.space_group_name_H-M   'P 1'
#
loop_
_entity.id
_entity.type
_entity.pdbx_description
1 polymer ?
#
loop_
_entity_poly.entity_id
_entity_poly.type
_entity_poly.pdbx_seq_one_letter_code
_entity_poly.pdbx_strand_id
1 'polypeptide(L)'
;MVTELLTTEKTNRAIPYLAVHDAEQALEFYAKAFGAKEVSEGIAWEGKIGHAELEIEGARVMLADEFPAYNKSPKTLGGTPVAIHIDVKDVDGFFERAVEAGAKVLQPIKDEPYGRICKLEDPLRHTWFFSTPPEQRGSGVSSS
;
A
#
# COMPACT_ATOMS: atom_id res chain seq x y z
N MET A 1 17.03 1.88 -38.33
CA MET A 1 16.12 2.22 -37.22
C MET A 1 15.52 0.92 -36.72
N VAL A 2 16.10 0.37 -35.66
CA VAL A 2 15.51 -0.77 -34.95
C VAL A 2 14.52 -0.21 -33.95
N THR A 3 13.24 -0.52 -34.15
CA THR A 3 12.19 -0.22 -33.18
C THR A 3 12.39 -1.21 -32.04
N GLU A 4 13.04 -0.75 -30.98
CA GLU A 4 13.14 -1.49 -29.73
C GLU A 4 11.74 -1.51 -29.12
N LEU A 5 11.00 -2.59 -29.38
CA LEU A 5 9.85 -2.95 -28.57
C LEU A 5 10.41 -3.14 -27.16
N LEU A 6 10.10 -2.21 -26.27
CA LEU A 6 10.25 -2.38 -24.84
C LEU A 6 9.34 -3.55 -24.43
N THR A 7 9.85 -4.76 -24.52
CA THR A 7 9.35 -5.89 -23.75
C THR A 7 9.56 -5.50 -22.31
N THR A 8 8.51 -4.98 -21.66
CA THR A 8 8.50 -4.84 -20.21
C THR A 8 8.73 -6.24 -19.66
N GLU A 9 9.96 -6.55 -19.26
CA GLU A 9 10.23 -7.82 -18.60
C GLU A 9 9.30 -7.89 -17.39
N LYS A 10 8.38 -8.86 -17.41
CA LYS A 10 7.51 -9.13 -16.27
C LYS A 10 8.40 -9.75 -15.19
N THR A 11 9.09 -8.92 -14.43
CA THR A 11 9.92 -9.37 -13.31
C THR A 11 9.02 -10.13 -12.34
N ASN A 12 9.36 -11.41 -12.10
CA ASN A 12 8.64 -12.22 -11.14
C ASN A 12 8.77 -11.58 -9.74
N ARG A 13 7.64 -11.24 -9.14
CA ARG A 13 7.58 -10.57 -7.82
C ARG A 13 6.34 -11.02 -7.07
N ALA A 14 6.41 -11.01 -5.74
CA ALA A 14 5.25 -11.17 -4.90
C ALA A 14 4.47 -9.85 -4.86
N ILE A 15 3.16 -9.90 -5.10
CA ILE A 15 2.24 -8.77 -4.99
C ILE A 15 1.22 -9.14 -3.92
N PRO A 16 1.07 -8.35 -2.84
CA PRO A 16 0.05 -8.62 -1.85
C PRO A 16 -1.34 -8.47 -2.49
N TYR A 17 -2.22 -9.42 -2.17
CA TYR A 17 -3.62 -9.38 -2.54
C TYR A 17 -4.46 -9.25 -1.27
N LEU A 18 -5.07 -8.10 -1.10
CA LEU A 18 -5.83 -7.75 0.11
C LEU A 18 -7.29 -8.17 -0.04
N ALA A 19 -7.81 -8.88 0.95
CA ALA A 19 -9.25 -9.05 1.10
C ALA A 19 -9.74 -7.95 2.03
N VAL A 20 -10.54 -7.02 1.51
CA VAL A 20 -11.09 -5.89 2.28
C VAL A 20 -12.58 -6.09 2.49
N HIS A 21 -13.13 -5.63 3.60
CA HIS A 21 -14.56 -5.79 3.86
C HIS A 21 -15.43 -4.78 3.07
N ASP A 22 -14.79 -3.76 2.51
CA ASP A 22 -15.36 -2.71 1.68
C ASP A 22 -14.24 -2.17 0.76
N ALA A 23 -14.29 -2.55 -0.52
CA ALA A 23 -13.25 -2.18 -1.48
C ALA A 23 -13.34 -0.72 -1.94
N GLU A 24 -14.53 -0.15 -2.05
CA GLU A 24 -14.69 1.27 -2.41
C GLU A 24 -14.07 2.17 -1.34
N GLN A 25 -14.35 1.88 -0.06
CA GLN A 25 -13.70 2.56 1.07
C GLN A 25 -12.18 2.38 1.05
N ALA A 26 -11.70 1.17 0.71
CA ALA A 26 -10.27 0.91 0.63
C ALA A 26 -9.60 1.76 -0.46
N LEU A 27 -10.18 1.83 -1.66
CA LEU A 27 -9.66 2.63 -2.76
C LEU A 27 -9.60 4.12 -2.39
N GLU A 28 -10.67 4.67 -1.82
CA GLU A 28 -10.71 6.05 -1.36
C GLU A 28 -9.65 6.34 -0.29
N PHE A 29 -9.57 5.47 0.73
CA PHE A 29 -8.59 5.62 1.79
C PHE A 29 -7.16 5.56 1.26
N TYR A 30 -6.81 4.58 0.42
CA TYR A 30 -5.46 4.45 -0.09
C TYR A 30 -5.09 5.60 -1.04
N ALA A 31 -6.03 6.11 -1.83
CA ALA A 31 -5.80 7.31 -2.65
C ALA A 31 -5.48 8.52 -1.77
N LYS A 32 -6.27 8.77 -0.72
CA LYS A 32 -6.09 9.91 0.18
C LYS A 32 -4.86 9.80 1.08
N ALA A 33 -4.70 8.66 1.75
CA ALA A 33 -3.66 8.43 2.75
C ALA A 33 -2.29 8.21 2.08
N PHE A 34 -2.26 7.35 1.07
CA PHE A 34 -1.02 6.78 0.53
C PHE A 34 -0.66 7.36 -0.84
N GLY A 35 -1.50 8.23 -1.40
CA GLY A 35 -1.35 8.72 -2.76
C GLY A 35 -1.49 7.61 -3.80
N ALA A 36 -2.20 6.53 -3.45
CA ALA A 36 -2.38 5.38 -4.32
C ALA A 36 -3.14 5.77 -5.59
N LYS A 37 -2.76 5.16 -6.71
CA LYS A 37 -3.42 5.34 -8.00
C LYS A 37 -3.98 4.02 -8.47
N GLU A 38 -5.24 4.02 -8.90
CA GLU A 38 -5.80 2.91 -9.66
C GLU A 38 -5.06 2.78 -10.98
N VAL A 39 -4.76 1.53 -11.35
CA VAL A 39 -3.97 1.25 -12.55
C VAL A 39 -4.88 0.85 -13.71
N SER A 40 -6.04 0.30 -13.38
CA SER A 40 -7.12 0.01 -14.30
C SER A 40 -8.43 0.10 -13.55
N GLU A 41 -9.52 0.21 -14.30
CA GLU A 41 -10.87 0.08 -13.74
C GLU A 41 -11.02 -1.26 -13.00
N GLY A 42 -11.69 -1.20 -11.85
CA GLY A 42 -12.00 -2.39 -11.06
C GLY A 42 -12.91 -3.37 -11.81
N ILE A 43 -12.73 -4.65 -11.55
CA ILE A 43 -13.57 -5.71 -12.10
C ILE A 43 -14.67 -6.01 -11.09
N ALA A 44 -15.91 -5.77 -11.49
CA ALA A 44 -17.08 -6.10 -10.69
C ALA A 44 -17.33 -7.62 -10.64
N TRP A 45 -17.71 -8.13 -9.48
CA TRP A 45 -18.15 -9.51 -9.28
C TRP A 45 -19.22 -9.57 -8.18
N GLU A 46 -20.37 -10.16 -8.49
CA GLU A 46 -21.53 -10.28 -7.58
C GLU A 46 -21.96 -8.96 -6.92
N GLY A 47 -21.88 -7.84 -7.67
CA GLY A 47 -22.29 -6.52 -7.18
C GLY A 47 -21.28 -5.84 -6.26
N LYS A 48 -20.05 -6.35 -6.19
CA LYS A 48 -18.91 -5.82 -5.42
C LYS A 48 -17.67 -5.70 -6.31
N ILE A 49 -16.58 -5.14 -5.81
CA ILE A 49 -15.29 -5.14 -6.51
C ILE A 49 -14.62 -6.50 -6.29
N GLY A 50 -14.62 -7.33 -7.34
CA GLY A 50 -13.94 -8.64 -7.34
C GLY A 50 -12.43 -8.55 -7.55
N HIS A 51 -11.96 -7.46 -8.17
CA HIS A 51 -10.53 -7.19 -8.34
C HIS A 51 -10.29 -5.71 -8.62
N ALA A 52 -9.30 -5.12 -7.97
CA ALA A 52 -8.71 -3.85 -8.34
C ALA A 52 -7.20 -3.90 -8.11
N GLU A 53 -6.46 -3.05 -8.83
CA GLU A 53 -5.02 -2.94 -8.69
C GLU A 53 -4.60 -1.49 -8.50
N LEU A 54 -3.76 -1.28 -7.49
CA LEU A 54 -3.24 0.00 -7.06
C LEU A 54 -1.73 0.08 -7.24
N GLU A 55 -1.25 1.30 -7.43
CA GLU A 55 0.15 1.64 -7.35
C GLU A 55 0.40 2.68 -6.25
N ILE A 56 1.38 2.42 -5.38
CA ILE A 56 1.88 3.31 -4.33
C ILE A 56 3.39 3.50 -4.54
N GLU A 57 3.81 4.67 -5.02
CA GLU A 57 5.22 4.96 -5.37
C GLU A 57 5.91 3.86 -6.21
N GLY A 58 5.17 3.24 -7.15
CA GLY A 58 5.68 2.16 -8.01
C GLY A 58 5.50 0.74 -7.44
N ALA A 59 5.14 0.61 -6.16
CA ALA A 59 4.78 -0.68 -5.57
C ALA A 59 3.33 -1.06 -5.95
N ARG A 60 3.14 -2.33 -6.33
CA ARG A 60 1.81 -2.85 -6.71
C ARG A 60 1.12 -3.48 -5.52
N VAL A 61 -0.17 -3.23 -5.40
CA VAL A 61 -1.06 -3.87 -4.43
C VAL A 61 -2.35 -4.25 -5.15
N MET A 62 -2.79 -5.48 -4.99
CA MET A 62 -4.09 -5.93 -5.50
C MET A 62 -5.08 -5.99 -4.33
N LEU A 63 -6.36 -5.78 -4.61
CA LEU A 63 -7.40 -5.96 -3.61
C LEU A 63 -8.71 -6.46 -4.23
N ALA A 64 -9.56 -7.01 -3.37
CA ALA A 64 -10.96 -7.30 -3.67
C ALA A 64 -11.78 -7.16 -2.39
N ASP A 65 -13.07 -6.93 -2.56
CA ASP A 65 -14.03 -7.17 -1.49
C ASP A 65 -13.92 -8.61 -0.98
N GLU A 66 -14.32 -8.80 0.27
CA GLU A 66 -14.36 -10.11 0.86
C GLU A 66 -15.57 -10.90 0.36
N PHE A 67 -15.30 -12.14 -0.01
CA PHE A 67 -16.28 -13.17 -0.35
C PHE A 67 -15.99 -14.35 0.56
N PRO A 68 -16.72 -14.54 1.69
CA PRO A 68 -16.34 -15.46 2.76
C PRO A 68 -16.05 -16.92 2.36
N ALA A 69 -16.55 -17.36 1.20
CA ALA A 69 -16.28 -18.67 0.61
C ALA A 69 -14.89 -18.78 -0.07
N TYR A 70 -14.27 -17.65 -0.43
CA TYR A 70 -13.04 -17.55 -1.21
C TYR A 70 -11.91 -16.84 -0.47
N ASN A 71 -12.22 -15.73 0.22
CA ASN A 71 -11.28 -14.95 1.01
C ASN A 71 -11.99 -14.31 2.23
N LYS A 72 -11.22 -13.79 3.18
CA LYS A 72 -11.75 -13.12 4.37
C LYS A 72 -10.87 -11.94 4.73
N SER A 73 -11.48 -10.81 5.05
CA SER A 73 -10.76 -9.62 5.48
C SER A 73 -10.26 -9.75 6.92
N PRO A 74 -9.28 -8.92 7.33
CA PRO A 74 -8.84 -8.86 8.71
C PRO A 74 -9.97 -8.53 9.70
N LYS A 75 -10.99 -7.76 9.28
CA LYS A 75 -12.17 -7.48 10.11
C LYS A 75 -12.94 -8.76 10.42
N THR A 76 -13.20 -9.59 9.41
CA THR A 76 -13.89 -10.88 9.55
C THR A 76 -13.06 -11.91 10.32
N LEU A 77 -11.74 -11.88 10.18
CA LEU A 77 -10.83 -12.78 10.91
C LEU A 77 -10.48 -12.31 12.33
N GLY A 78 -10.80 -11.07 12.69
CA GLY A 78 -10.42 -10.47 13.97
C GLY A 78 -9.02 -9.84 14.01
N GLY A 79 -8.24 -9.95 12.92
CA GLY A 79 -6.93 -9.34 12.74
C GLY A 79 -6.24 -9.87 11.48
N THR A 80 -5.02 -9.40 11.23
CA THR A 80 -4.14 -9.90 10.16
C THR A 80 -2.80 -10.37 10.73
N PRO A 81 -2.28 -11.54 10.31
CA PRO A 81 -0.95 -11.98 10.70
C PRO A 81 0.16 -11.38 9.82
N VAL A 82 -0.20 -10.76 8.68
CA VAL A 82 0.76 -10.21 7.71
C VAL A 82 0.78 -8.69 7.78
N ALA A 83 1.98 -8.13 7.61
CA ALA A 83 2.19 -6.71 7.38
C ALA A 83 2.66 -6.51 5.94
N ILE A 84 2.18 -5.44 5.29
CA ILE A 84 2.63 -5.02 3.96
C ILE A 84 3.73 -3.99 4.15
N HIS A 85 4.91 -4.26 3.60
CA HIS A 85 6.04 -3.35 3.63
C HIS A 85 6.20 -2.67 2.27
N ILE A 86 6.22 -1.34 2.26
CA ILE A 86 6.59 -0.51 1.10
C ILE A 86 7.66 0.50 1.52
N ASP A 87 8.74 0.58 0.74
CA ASP A 87 9.68 1.70 0.83
C ASP A 87 9.10 2.92 0.12
N VAL A 88 9.14 4.08 0.79
CA VAL A 88 8.63 5.35 0.30
C VAL A 88 9.70 6.44 0.43
N LYS A 89 9.65 7.42 -0.46
CA LYS A 89 10.62 8.53 -0.47
C LYS A 89 10.52 9.41 0.76
N ASP A 90 9.32 9.58 1.31
CA ASP A 90 9.03 10.43 2.47
C ASP A 90 8.04 9.74 3.41
N VAL A 91 8.56 9.01 4.39
CA VAL A 91 7.73 8.32 5.39
C VAL A 91 7.07 9.30 6.37
N ASP A 92 7.65 10.48 6.60
CA ASP A 92 7.06 11.49 7.51
C ASP A 92 5.78 12.05 6.90
N GLY A 93 5.84 12.52 5.65
CA GLY A 93 4.65 12.97 4.94
C GLY A 93 3.61 11.86 4.75
N PHE A 94 4.05 10.62 4.52
CA PHE A 94 3.14 9.47 4.43
C PHE A 94 2.40 9.22 5.75
N PHE A 95 3.13 9.21 6.86
CA PHE A 95 2.58 8.99 8.20
C PHE A 95 1.55 10.06 8.57
N GLU A 96 1.87 11.34 8.37
CA GLU A 96 0.97 12.46 8.69
C GLU A 96 -0.35 12.34 7.93
N ARG A 97 -0.30 12.17 6.61
CA ARG A 97 -1.49 12.01 5.77
C ARG A 97 -2.30 10.78 6.14
N ALA A 98 -1.64 9.66 6.44
CA ALA A 98 -2.32 8.43 6.79
C ALA A 98 -3.06 8.55 8.13
N VAL A 99 -2.45 9.16 9.14
CA VAL A 99 -3.10 9.41 10.43
C VAL A 99 -4.28 10.37 10.28
N GLU A 100 -4.12 11.46 9.50
CA GLU A 100 -5.21 12.38 9.19
C GLU A 100 -6.37 11.69 8.45
N ALA A 101 -6.06 10.73 7.57
CA ALA A 101 -7.05 9.92 6.86
C ALA A 101 -7.70 8.82 7.74
N GLY A 102 -7.28 8.67 8.99
CA GLY A 102 -7.90 7.74 9.95
C GLY A 102 -7.10 6.45 10.21
N ALA A 103 -5.85 6.35 9.77
CA ALA A 103 -4.97 5.26 10.14
C ALA A 103 -4.66 5.30 11.65
N LYS A 104 -4.68 4.12 12.28
CA LYS A 104 -4.26 3.95 13.67
C LYS A 104 -2.76 3.73 13.74
N VAL A 105 -2.09 4.48 14.62
CA VAL A 105 -0.65 4.30 14.88
C VAL A 105 -0.43 3.03 15.70
N LEU A 106 0.29 2.07 15.13
CA LEU A 106 0.78 0.88 15.86
C LEU A 106 2.22 1.09 16.35
N GLN A 107 3.03 1.77 15.54
CA GLN A 107 4.38 2.20 15.89
C GLN A 107 4.59 3.60 15.33
N PRO A 108 4.92 4.60 16.16
CA PRO A 108 5.18 5.96 15.70
C PRO A 108 6.44 5.99 14.82
N ILE A 109 6.61 7.10 14.10
CA ILE A 109 7.84 7.31 13.32
C ILE A 109 9.05 7.25 14.25
N LYS A 110 10.07 6.51 13.83
CA LYS A 110 11.38 6.52 14.46
C LYS A 110 12.50 6.24 13.48
N ASP A 111 13.70 6.65 13.87
CA ASP A 111 14.92 6.26 13.20
C ASP A 111 15.38 4.88 13.69
N GLU A 112 15.76 4.05 12.73
CA GLU A 112 16.37 2.73 12.93
C GLU A 112 17.64 2.63 12.09
N PRO A 113 18.57 1.69 12.41
CA PRO A 113 19.80 1.51 11.63
C PRO A 113 19.57 1.22 10.14
N TYR A 114 18.38 0.70 9.79
CA TYR A 114 17.98 0.31 8.44
C TYR A 114 16.98 1.28 7.79
N GLY A 115 16.67 2.43 8.40
CA GLY A 115 15.81 3.44 7.77
C GLY A 115 14.92 4.21 8.74
N ARG A 116 14.08 5.09 8.18
CA ARG A 116 13.05 5.81 8.95
C ARG A 116 11.79 5.01 8.82
N ILE A 117 11.17 4.60 9.91
CA ILE A 117 10.09 3.62 9.83
C ILE A 117 8.85 4.06 10.59
N CYS A 118 7.69 3.60 10.15
CA CYS A 118 6.45 3.64 10.91
C CYS A 118 5.62 2.37 10.67
N LYS A 119 4.70 2.07 11.60
CA LYS A 119 3.73 0.97 11.45
C LYS A 119 2.33 1.47 11.73
N LEU A 120 1.42 1.23 10.80
CA LEU A 120 0.04 1.72 10.83
C LEU A 120 -0.93 0.56 10.65
N GLU A 121 -2.12 0.67 11.26
CA GLU A 121 -3.29 -0.13 10.93
C GLU A 121 -4.26 0.78 10.17
N ASP A 122 -4.68 0.38 8.97
CA ASP A 122 -5.68 1.13 8.21
C ASP A 122 -7.12 0.89 8.74
N PRO A 123 -8.12 1.66 8.29
CA PRO A 123 -9.52 1.44 8.68
C PRO A 123 -10.07 0.06 8.30
N LEU A 124 -9.45 -0.62 7.33
CA LEU A 124 -9.78 -1.95 6.85
C LEU A 124 -9.12 -3.06 7.70
N ARG A 125 -8.35 -2.66 8.72
CA ARG A 125 -7.60 -3.48 9.69
C ARG A 125 -6.40 -4.23 9.09
N HIS A 126 -5.88 -3.80 7.95
CA HIS A 126 -4.59 -4.28 7.46
C HIS A 126 -3.44 -3.54 8.13
N THR A 127 -2.33 -4.25 8.29
CA THR A 127 -1.13 -3.70 8.89
C THR A 127 -0.15 -3.28 7.80
N TRP A 128 0.32 -2.05 7.87
CA TRP A 128 1.28 -1.48 6.96
C TRP A 128 2.57 -1.09 7.68
N PHE A 129 3.70 -1.29 7.01
CA PHE A 129 5.02 -0.90 7.45
C PHE A 129 5.65 -0.06 6.34
N PHE A 130 5.92 1.20 6.62
CA PHE A 130 6.55 2.08 5.64
C PHE A 130 7.93 2.46 6.10
N SER A 131 8.86 2.56 5.14
CA SER A 131 10.20 3.04 5.42
C SER A 131 10.77 3.94 4.36
N THR A 132 11.56 4.91 4.80
CA THR A 132 12.51 5.62 3.93
C THR A 132 13.92 5.10 4.24
N PRO A 133 14.54 4.31 3.34
CA PRO A 133 15.88 3.77 3.54
C PRO A 133 16.94 4.86 3.72
N PRO A 134 18.04 4.61 4.47
CA PRO A 134 19.07 5.62 4.74
C PRO A 134 19.68 6.23 3.48
N GLU A 135 19.89 5.45 2.43
CA GLU A 135 20.45 5.90 1.15
C GLU A 135 19.57 6.93 0.44
N GLN A 136 18.26 6.93 0.69
CA GLN A 136 17.31 7.87 0.09
C GLN A 136 17.22 9.18 0.87
N ARG A 137 17.69 9.23 2.12
CA ARG A 137 17.70 10.46 2.93
C ARG A 137 18.81 11.44 2.52
N GLY A 138 19.88 10.95 1.89
CA GLY A 138 21.07 11.74 1.54
C GLY A 138 21.01 12.49 0.21
N SER A 139 20.02 12.23 -0.65
CA SER A 139 19.88 12.86 -1.97
C SER A 139 19.13 14.21 -1.94
N GLY A 140 18.61 14.63 -0.78
CA GLY A 140 17.84 15.86 -0.60
C GLY A 140 18.56 17.01 0.12
N VAL A 141 19.80 16.83 0.60
CA VAL A 141 20.56 17.91 1.24
C VAL A 141 21.71 18.32 0.32
N SER A 142 21.41 19.17 -0.66
CA SER A 142 22.43 20.08 -1.20
C SER A 142 22.75 21.08 -0.10
N SER A 143 23.92 20.95 0.52
CA SER A 143 24.47 21.93 1.44
C SER A 143 24.48 23.31 0.81
N SER A 144 23.71 24.23 1.40
CA SER A 144 23.94 25.68 1.29
C SER A 144 24.49 26.19 2.61
#